data_AF-A0A401I270-F1
#
_entry.id   AF-A0A401I270-F1
#
_cell.length_a   1.000
_cell.length_b   1.000
_cell.length_c   1.000
_cell.angle_alpha   90.00
_cell.angle_beta   90.00
_cell.angle_gamma   90.00
#
_symmetry.space_group_name_H-M   'P 1'
#
loop_
_entity.id
_entity.type
_entity.pdbx_description
1 polymer ?
#
loop_
_entity_poly.entity_id
_entity_poly.type
_entity_poly.pdbx_seq_one_letter_code
_entity_poly.pdbx_strand_id
1 'polypeptide(L)' 'MATPHEPQRSELPKQGQAGTPSRPVDEAENGVMTQNMEDVQRLGRDMEQMQTNAELEEEGLVPDPIQD' A
#
# COMPACT_ATOMS: atom_id res chain seq x y z
N MET A 1 -35.85 12.40 12.90
CA MET A 1 -34.60 12.13 13.66
C MET A 1 -33.83 11.09 12.88
N ALA A 2 -32.72 11.47 12.24
CA ALA A 2 -31.91 10.52 11.48
C ALA A 2 -31.03 9.74 12.46
N THR A 3 -31.14 8.41 12.44
CA THR A 3 -30.23 7.52 13.18
C THR A 3 -28.83 7.62 12.59
N PRO A 4 -27.76 7.75 13.39
CA PRO A 4 -26.40 7.71 12.87
C PRO A 4 -26.13 6.31 12.32
N HIS A 5 -25.73 6.23 11.05
CA HIS A 5 -25.21 5.01 10.45
C HIS A 5 -23.78 4.81 10.95
N GLU A 6 -23.62 3.95 11.94
CA GLU A 6 -22.32 3.53 12.44
C GLU A 6 -21.71 2.57 11.39
N PRO A 7 -20.56 2.92 10.77
CA PRO A 7 -19.93 2.03 9.82
C PRO A 7 -19.39 0.82 10.59
N GLN A 8 -20.00 -0.35 10.39
CA GLN A 8 -19.43 -1.62 10.83
C GLN A 8 -18.09 -1.81 10.10
N ARG A 9 -16.99 -1.35 10.70
CA ARG A 9 -15.64 -1.65 10.24
C ARG A 9 -15.44 -3.15 10.43
N SER A 10 -15.33 -3.88 9.32
CA SER A 10 -14.95 -5.29 9.33
C SER A 10 -13.64 -5.46 10.11
N GLU A 11 -13.63 -6.39 11.06
CA GLU A 11 -12.47 -6.77 11.87
C GLU A 11 -11.44 -7.58 11.08
N LEU A 12 -11.21 -7.23 9.82
CA LEU A 12 -10.05 -7.74 9.11
C LEU A 12 -8.81 -7.13 9.81
N PRO A 13 -7.77 -7.93 10.13
CA PRO A 13 -6.53 -7.36 10.60
C PRO A 13 -6.10 -6.34 9.56
N LYS A 14 -5.93 -5.08 9.99
CA LYS A 14 -5.46 -4.02 9.09
C LYS A 14 -4.06 -4.44 8.67
N GLN A 15 -3.95 -5.05 7.50
CA GLN A 15 -2.66 -5.33 6.90
C GLN A 15 -2.06 -3.95 6.58
N GLY A 16 -0.84 -3.72 7.03
CA GLY A 16 -0.01 -2.63 6.56
C GLY A 16 0.17 -2.73 5.04
N GLN A 17 0.60 -1.65 4.40
CA GLN A 17 0.65 -1.54 2.94
C GLN A 17 1.48 -2.62 2.27
N ALA A 18 2.46 -3.18 2.99
CA ALA A 18 3.30 -4.24 2.48
C ALA A 18 2.72 -5.66 2.75
N GLY A 19 1.62 -5.82 3.50
CA GLY A 19 1.01 -7.13 3.80
C GLY A 19 1.45 -7.72 5.15
N THR A 20 2.25 -7.01 5.94
CA THR A 20 2.49 -7.31 7.37
C THR A 20 1.35 -6.77 8.23
N PRO A 21 1.09 -7.34 9.42
CA PRO A 21 0.14 -6.75 10.36
C PRO A 21 0.53 -5.32 10.72
N SER A 22 -0.44 -4.39 10.72
CA SER A 22 -0.19 -3.03 11.18
C SER A 22 0.22 -3.03 12.65
N ARG A 23 1.25 -2.24 13.00
CA ARG A 23 1.62 -2.01 14.39
C ARG A 23 0.54 -1.22 15.14
N PRO A 24 0.40 -1.43 16.46
CA PRO A 24 -0.51 -0.65 17.30
C PRO A 24 -0.26 0.87 17.19
N VAL A 25 -1.30 1.67 17.43
CA VAL A 25 -1.24 3.14 17.28
C VAL A 25 -0.27 3.77 18.27
N ASP A 26 -0.19 3.23 19.48
CA ASP A 26 0.73 3.65 20.56
C ASP A 26 2.19 3.35 20.25
N GLU A 27 2.45 2.34 19.41
CA GLU A 27 3.77 2.01 18.90
C GLU A 27 4.07 2.70 17.57
N ALA A 28 3.09 3.39 16.95
CA ALA A 28 3.24 3.98 15.63
C ALA A 28 3.99 5.33 15.67
N GLU A 29 4.99 5.47 14.82
CA GLU A 29 5.74 6.71 14.61
C GLU A 29 5.16 7.49 13.44
N ASN A 30 4.76 8.73 13.71
CA ASN A 30 4.31 9.65 12.68
C ASN A 30 5.43 9.89 11.66
N GLY A 31 5.07 9.90 10.37
CA GLY A 31 6.02 10.08 9.28
C GLY A 31 6.72 8.79 8.82
N VAL A 32 6.49 7.65 9.49
CA VAL A 32 6.98 6.34 9.06
C VAL A 32 5.81 5.51 8.53
N MET A 33 5.84 5.17 7.25
CA MET A 33 4.78 4.39 6.59
C MET A 33 4.97 2.87 6.69
N THR A 34 6.18 2.42 7.02
CA THR A 34 6.53 0.99 7.11
C THR A 34 6.34 0.44 8.52
N GLN A 35 5.97 -0.84 8.65
CA GLN A 35 5.84 -1.47 9.97
C GLN A 35 7.18 -1.93 10.53
N ASN A 36 8.11 -2.35 9.67
CA ASN A 36 9.45 -2.81 10.05
C ASN A 36 10.40 -2.81 8.83
N MET A 37 11.63 -3.29 9.04
CA MET A 37 12.64 -3.36 7.97
C MET A 37 12.33 -4.41 6.90
N GLU A 38 11.63 -5.49 7.25
CA GLU A 38 11.25 -6.53 6.29
C GLU A 38 10.29 -5.95 5.23
N ASP A 39 9.41 -5.05 5.62
CA ASP A 39 8.52 -4.33 4.70
C ASP A 39 9.30 -3.54 3.65
N VAL A 40 10.37 -2.85 4.06
CA VAL A 40 11.23 -2.08 3.15
C VAL A 40 11.88 -3.00 2.13
N GLN A 41 12.41 -4.14 2.58
CA GLN A 41 13.06 -5.09 1.69
C GLN A 41 12.08 -5.74 0.71
N ARG A 42 10.87 -6.06 1.17
CA ARG A 42 9.82 -6.62 0.30
C ARG A 42 9.39 -5.61 -0.74
N LEU A 43 9.09 -4.37 -0.32
CA LEU A 43 8.74 -3.30 -1.25
C LEU A 43 9.83 -3.11 -2.32
N GLY A 44 11.12 -3.13 -1.93
CA GLY A 44 12.22 -3.07 -2.89
C GLY A 44 12.18 -4.19 -3.94
N ARG A 45 11.98 -5.44 -3.51
CA ARG A 45 11.84 -6.59 -4.43
C ARG A 45 10.59 -6.50 -5.31
N ASP A 46 9.49 -5.98 -4.79
CA ASP A 46 8.26 -5.81 -5.56
C ASP A 46 8.48 -4.73 -6.64
N MET A 47 9.17 -3.64 -6.30
CA MET A 47 9.53 -2.58 -7.25
C MET A 47 10.49 -3.06 -8.34
N GLU A 48 11.46 -3.90 -8.01
CA GLU A 48 12.39 -4.50 -9.00
C GLU A 48 11.67 -5.39 -10.04
N GLN A 49 10.50 -5.92 -9.71
CA GLN A 49 9.71 -6.78 -10.59
C GLN A 49 8.66 -6.00 -11.39
N MET A 50 8.42 -4.72 -11.08
CA MET A 50 7.46 -3.91 -11.82
C MET A 50 8.06 -3.43 -13.13
N GLN A 51 7.32 -3.64 -14.22
CA GLN A 51 7.67 -3.10 -15.54
C GLN A 51 7.64 -1.57 -15.53
N THR A 52 8.60 -0.97 -16.22
CA THR A 52 8.63 0.46 -16.49
C THR A 52 7.70 0.83 -17.63
N ASN A 53 7.36 2.11 -17.74
CA ASN A 53 6.53 2.60 -18.85
C ASN A 53 7.14 2.26 -20.23
N ALA A 54 8.47 2.28 -20.36
CA ALA A 54 9.15 1.94 -21.61
C ALA A 54 9.01 0.46 -21.98
N GLU A 55 9.11 -0.44 -21.00
CA GLU A 55 8.92 -1.89 -21.21
C GLU A 55 7.47 -2.21 -21.57
N LEU A 56 6.50 -1.55 -20.94
CA LEU A 56 5.08 -1.67 -21.30
C LEU A 56 4.83 -1.25 -22.76
N GLU A 57 5.42 -0.14 -23.21
CA GLU A 57 5.30 0.31 -24.60
C GLU A 57 5.92 -0.67 -25.60
N GLU A 58 7.08 -1.26 -25.30
CA GLU A 58 7.72 -2.28 -26.13
C GLU A 58 6.83 -3.53 -26.29
N GLU A 59 6.13 -3.92 -25.22
CA GLU A 59 5.18 -5.03 -25.23
C GLU A 59 3.82 -4.67 -25.87
N GLY A 60 3.63 -3.42 -26.29
CA GLY A 60 2.38 -2.92 -26.88
C GLY A 60 1.26 -2.70 -25.85
N LEU A 61 1.60 -2.61 -24.58
CA LEU A 61 0.70 -2.25 -23.48
C LEU A 61 0.64 -0.73 -23.32
N VAL A 62 -0.43 -0.24 -22.70
CA VAL A 62 -0.64 1.20 -22.47
C VAL A 62 -0.16 1.55 -21.05
N PRO A 63 0.85 2.43 -20.90
CA PRO A 63 1.30 2.89 -19.59
C PRO A 63 0.25 3.70 -18.84
N ASP A 64 0.40 3.79 -17.52
CA ASP A 64 -0.45 4.63 -16.69
C ASP A 64 -0.34 6.12 -17.07
N PRO A 65 -1.44 6.90 -17.04
CA PRO A 65 -1.40 8.32 -17.35
C PRO A 65 -0.51 9.10 -16.37
N ILE A 66 0.35 9.96 -16.92
CA ILE A 66 1.12 10.93 -16.11
C ILE A 66 0.15 11.97 -15.54
N GLN A 67 0.24 12.24 -14.24
CA GLN A 67 -0.55 13.28 -13.56
C GLN A 67 0.15 14.65 -13.69
N ASP A 68 -0.59 15.67 -14.14
CA ASP A 68 -0.16 17.08 -14.21
C ASP A 68 -0.54 17.88 -12.94
#